data_AF-A0A7S8E8T0-F1
#
_entry.id   AF-A0A7S8E8T0-F1
#
_cell.length_a   1.000
_cell.length_b   1.000
_cell.length_c   1.000
_cell.angle_alpha   90.00
_cell.angle_beta   90.00
_cell.angle_gamma   90.00
#
_symmetry.space_group_name_H-M   'P 1'
#
loop_
_entity.id
_entity.type
_entity.pdbx_description
1 polymer ?
#
loop_
_entity_poly.entity_id
_entity_poly.type
_entity_poly.pdbx_seq_one_letter_code
_entity_poly.pdbx_strand_id
1 'polypeptide(L)'
;MQDPLLDITRELIALRKKPSTQARFKQYPALLQRFTEGVDQCNDVALLRQIITLDDGYYLLAGYRQSVLEKWLALERTPEALRLYAMQLTLFGDVDEMGEADTDTDARAADLMAEADTLEQA
;
A
#
# COMPACT_ATOMS: atom_id res chain seq x y z
N MET A 1 -5.68 22.01 4.56
CA MET A 1 -6.08 21.16 5.70
C MET A 1 -5.44 19.81 5.44
N GLN A 2 -4.68 19.28 6.39
CA GLN A 2 -3.93 18.04 6.19
C GLN A 2 -4.90 16.85 6.23
N ASP A 3 -4.80 15.93 5.27
CA ASP A 3 -5.72 14.80 5.20
C ASP A 3 -5.43 13.80 6.35
N PRO A 4 -6.44 13.39 7.13
CA PRO A 4 -6.26 12.46 8.25
C PRO A 4 -5.55 11.15 7.87
N LEU A 5 -5.74 10.65 6.66
CA LEU A 5 -5.13 9.41 6.19
C LEU A 5 -3.61 9.57 5.98
N LEU A 6 -3.16 10.73 5.49
CA LEU A 6 -1.73 11.04 5.38
C LEU A 6 -1.07 11.19 6.75
N ASP A 7 -1.78 11.77 7.72
CA ASP A 7 -1.26 11.91 9.08
C ASP A 7 -1.09 10.55 9.76
N ILE A 8 -2.10 9.67 9.65
CA ILE A 8 -2.01 8.29 10.14
C ILE A 8 -0.86 7.54 9.45
N THR A 9 -0.72 7.69 8.12
CA THR A 9 0.37 7.07 7.35
C THR A 9 1.74 7.47 7.90
N ARG A 10 1.97 8.78 8.09
CA ARG A 10 3.24 9.29 8.63
C ARG A 10 3.50 8.77 10.04
N GLU A 11 2.47 8.67 10.87
CA GLU A 11 2.59 8.14 12.23
C GLU A 11 2.95 6.64 12.23
N LEU A 12 2.31 5.83 11.39
CA LEU A 12 2.64 4.41 11.20
C LEU A 12 4.10 4.23 10.76
N ILE A 13 4.54 4.99 9.76
CA ILE A 13 5.93 4.98 9.27
C ILE A 13 6.90 5.39 10.38
N ALA A 14 6.59 6.45 11.13
CA ALA A 14 7.42 6.92 12.24
C ALA A 14 7.53 5.88 13.36
N LEU A 15 6.43 5.18 13.68
CA LEU A 15 6.41 4.10 14.66
C LEU A 15 7.21 2.87 14.19
N ARG A 16 7.24 2.58 12.88
CA ARG A 16 8.05 1.50 12.32
C ARG A 16 9.55 1.82 12.38
N LYS A 17 9.94 3.07 12.12
CA LYS A 17 11.34 3.53 12.11
C LYS A 17 11.99 3.56 13.51
N LYS A 18 11.20 3.70 14.58
CA LYS A 18 11.74 3.83 15.94
C LYS A 18 12.17 2.47 16.52
N PRO A 19 13.41 2.34 17.04
CA PRO A 19 13.98 1.04 17.45
C PRO A 19 13.50 0.50 18.82
N SER A 20 12.63 1.16 19.58
CA SER A 20 12.21 0.69 20.92
C SER A 20 10.72 0.94 21.30
N THR A 21 10.07 -0.14 21.77
CA THR A 21 9.13 -0.32 22.93
C THR A 21 7.85 0.53 23.16
N GLN A 22 6.81 -0.16 23.64
CA GLN A 22 5.53 0.27 24.23
C GLN A 22 4.55 1.14 23.41
N ALA A 23 4.97 2.28 22.83
CA ALA A 23 4.06 3.12 22.03
C ALA A 23 3.60 2.38 20.77
N ARG A 24 4.53 1.67 20.12
CA ARG A 24 4.23 0.75 19.01
C ARG A 24 3.28 -0.39 19.42
N PHE A 25 3.30 -0.86 20.66
CA PHE A 25 2.36 -1.91 21.10
C PHE A 25 0.97 -1.37 21.44
N LYS A 26 0.88 -0.15 21.98
CA LYS A 26 -0.40 0.44 22.41
C LYS A 26 -1.16 1.15 21.28
N GLN A 27 -0.46 1.88 20.42
CA GLN A 27 -1.08 2.78 19.46
C GLN A 27 -1.15 2.19 18.05
N TYR A 28 -0.19 1.34 17.68
CA TYR A 28 -0.07 0.81 16.32
C TYR A 28 -1.30 0.01 15.87
N PRO A 29 -1.90 -0.89 16.68
CA PRO A 29 -3.10 -1.61 16.25
C PRO A 29 -4.28 -0.68 15.93
N ALA A 30 -4.52 0.33 16.77
CA ALA A 30 -5.59 1.29 16.57
C ALA A 30 -5.33 2.20 15.34
N LEU A 31 -4.07 2.58 15.10
CA LEU A 31 -3.69 3.34 13.91
C LEU A 31 -3.82 2.51 12.63
N LEU A 32 -3.46 1.22 12.67
CA LEU A 32 -3.65 0.30 11.54
C LEU A 32 -5.13 0.15 11.20
N GLN A 33 -5.99 -0.05 12.20
CA GLN A 33 -7.43 -0.14 11.96
C GLN A 33 -7.97 1.12 11.28
N ARG A 34 -7.64 2.30 11.84
CA ARG A 34 -8.06 3.59 11.25
C ARG A 34 -7.50 3.82 9.86
N PHE A 35 -6.28 3.35 9.59
CA PHE A 35 -5.67 3.41 8.28
C PHE A 35 -6.46 2.53 7.29
N THR A 36 -6.74 1.28 7.64
CA THR A 36 -7.51 0.37 6.77
C THR A 36 -8.90 0.92 6.47
N GLU A 37 -9.63 1.37 7.50
CA GLU A 37 -10.94 2.02 7.32
C GLU A 37 -10.85 3.27 6.44
N GLY A 38 -9.79 4.07 6.61
CA GLY A 38 -9.55 5.26 5.81
C GLY A 38 -9.22 4.96 4.36
N VAL A 39 -8.42 3.92 4.07
CA VAL A 39 -8.12 3.46 2.71
C VAL A 39 -9.39 2.93 2.04
N ASP A 40 -10.17 2.10 2.73
CA ASP A 40 -11.42 1.54 2.19
C ASP A 40 -12.43 2.63 1.78
N GLN A 41 -12.52 3.70 2.57
CA GLN A 41 -13.40 4.84 2.30
C GLN A 41 -12.81 5.89 1.35
N CYS A 42 -11.51 5.82 1.06
CA CYS A 42 -10.82 6.79 0.21
C CYS A 42 -11.26 6.65 -1.25
N ASN A 43 -11.72 7.75 -1.87
CA ASN A 43 -12.02 7.81 -3.30
C ASN A 43 -11.14 8.83 -4.04
N ASP A 44 -10.05 9.28 -3.41
CA ASP A 44 -9.10 10.23 -3.97
C ASP A 44 -7.80 9.51 -4.36
N VAL A 45 -7.62 9.31 -5.67
CA VAL A 45 -6.42 8.68 -6.23
C VAL A 45 -5.15 9.48 -5.92
N ALA A 46 -5.23 10.81 -5.92
CA ALA A 46 -4.07 11.65 -5.62
C ALA A 46 -3.62 11.48 -4.16
N LEU A 47 -4.56 11.21 -3.25
CA LEU A 47 -4.28 10.88 -1.86
C LEU A 47 -3.60 9.51 -1.73
N LEU A 48 -4.12 8.47 -2.40
CA LEU A 48 -3.54 7.12 -2.40
C LEU A 48 -2.11 7.13 -2.97
N ARG A 49 -1.88 7.86 -4.07
CA ARG A 49 -0.55 8.06 -4.65
C ARG A 49 0.43 8.74 -3.68
N GLN A 50 -0.04 9.74 -2.94
CA GLN A 50 0.77 10.39 -1.89
C GLN A 50 1.15 9.42 -0.77
N ILE A 51 0.26 8.52 -0.35
CA ILE A 51 0.56 7.48 0.65
C ILE A 51 1.68 6.57 0.14
N ILE A 52 1.58 6.10 -1.10
CA ILE A 52 2.63 5.25 -1.70
C ILE A 52 3.97 5.97 -1.78
N THR A 53 3.97 7.26 -2.10
CA THR A 53 5.18 8.10 -2.15
C THR A 53 5.77 8.33 -0.75
N LEU A 54 4.93 8.55 0.26
CA LEU A 54 5.38 8.67 1.66
C LEU A 54 6.05 7.37 2.15
N ASP A 55 5.59 6.24 1.62
CA ASP A 55 6.07 4.90 1.94
C ASP A 55 7.13 4.37 0.95
N ASP A 56 7.88 5.24 0.27
CA ASP A 56 8.94 4.83 -0.67
C ASP A 56 10.01 3.90 -0.04
N GLY A 57 10.21 4.00 1.28
CA GLY A 57 11.12 3.12 2.02
C GLY A 57 10.50 1.81 2.55
N TYR A 58 9.29 1.44 2.12
CA TYR A 58 8.59 0.21 2.53
C TYR A 58 8.47 0.05 4.05
N TYR A 59 8.03 1.12 4.72
CA TYR A 59 7.86 1.15 6.17
C TYR A 59 6.47 0.68 6.61
N LEU A 60 5.45 0.84 5.75
CA LEU A 60 4.18 0.18 5.94
C LEU A 60 4.37 -1.34 5.85
N LEU A 61 3.53 -2.07 6.59
CA LEU A 61 3.47 -3.51 6.45
C LEU A 61 2.96 -3.86 5.05
N ALA A 62 3.51 -4.90 4.43
CA ALA A 62 3.26 -5.26 3.04
C ALA A 62 1.75 -5.33 2.69
N GLY A 63 0.93 -6.04 3.47
CA GLY A 63 -0.53 -6.11 3.23
C GLY A 63 -1.26 -4.76 3.25
N TYR A 64 -0.76 -3.79 4.03
CA TYR A 64 -1.36 -2.45 4.10
C TYR A 64 -0.92 -1.56 2.94
N ARG A 65 0.32 -1.74 2.46
CA ARG A 65 0.77 -1.10 1.21
C ARG A 65 -0.01 -1.69 0.03
N GLN A 66 -0.19 -3.01 0.02
CA GLN A 66 -0.98 -3.73 -0.96
C GLN A 66 -2.43 -3.21 -1.02
N SER A 67 -3.11 -3.04 0.11
CA SER A 67 -4.49 -2.55 0.11
C SER A 67 -4.64 -1.13 -0.45
N VAL A 68 -3.64 -0.25 -0.26
CA VAL A 68 -3.60 1.08 -0.90
C VAL A 68 -3.50 0.95 -2.42
N LEU A 69 -2.64 0.04 -2.92
CA LEU A 69 -2.46 -0.19 -4.36
C LEU A 69 -3.70 -0.83 -4.98
N GLU A 70 -4.31 -1.79 -4.30
CA GLU A 70 -5.57 -2.41 -4.74
C GLU A 70 -6.71 -1.39 -4.79
N LYS A 71 -6.83 -0.53 -3.78
CA LYS A 71 -7.80 0.56 -3.77
C LYS A 71 -7.56 1.53 -4.91
N TRP A 72 -6.30 1.91 -5.16
CA TRP A 72 -5.95 2.77 -6.29
C TRP A 72 -6.34 2.10 -7.60
N LEU A 73 -5.94 0.85 -7.84
CA LEU A 73 -6.30 0.11 -9.05
C LEU A 73 -7.81 -0.06 -9.25
N ALA A 74 -8.58 -0.17 -8.18
CA ALA A 74 -10.05 -0.23 -8.24
C ALA A 74 -10.69 1.09 -8.67
N LEU A 75 -10.08 2.23 -8.31
CA LEU A 75 -10.55 3.56 -8.69
C LEU A 75 -10.06 3.98 -10.07
N GLU A 76 -8.78 3.73 -10.34
CA GLU A 76 -8.10 4.15 -11.57
C GLU A 76 -6.95 3.20 -11.91
N ARG A 77 -7.13 2.42 -12.99
CA ARG A 77 -6.08 1.55 -13.53
C ARG A 77 -5.14 2.37 -14.40
N THR A 78 -4.01 2.77 -13.80
CA THR A 78 -2.94 3.48 -14.51
C THR A 78 -1.71 2.57 -14.66
N PRO A 79 -0.84 2.80 -15.67
CA PRO A 79 0.42 2.08 -15.78
C PRO A 79 1.26 2.16 -14.50
N GLU A 80 1.30 3.31 -13.84
CA GLU A 80 2.02 3.51 -12.58
C GLU A 80 1.50 2.58 -11.47
N ALA A 81 0.18 2.58 -11.23
CA ALA A 81 -0.42 1.74 -10.19
C ALA A 81 -0.21 0.25 -10.45
N LEU A 82 -0.32 -0.18 -11.72
CA LEU A 82 -0.10 -1.57 -12.14
C LEU A 82 1.33 -2.02 -11.87
N ARG A 83 2.32 -1.19 -12.24
CA ARG A 83 3.73 -1.51 -12.02
C ARG A 83 4.10 -1.51 -10.55
N LEU A 84 3.57 -0.56 -9.77
CA LEU A 84 3.75 -0.53 -8.32
C LEU A 84 3.17 -1.78 -7.66
N TYR A 85 2.02 -2.26 -8.11
CA TYR A 85 1.41 -3.48 -7.58
C TYR A 85 2.15 -4.74 -8.02
N ALA A 86 2.61 -4.82 -9.28
CA ALA A 86 3.50 -5.90 -9.72
C ALA A 86 4.76 -5.96 -8.86
N MET A 87 5.40 -4.81 -8.58
CA MET A 87 6.57 -4.73 -7.73
C MET A 87 6.27 -5.13 -6.27
N GLN A 88 5.10 -4.76 -5.73
CA GLN A 88 4.64 -5.22 -4.41
C GLN A 88 4.58 -6.75 -4.34
N LEU A 89 3.98 -7.40 -5.34
CA LEU A 89 3.89 -8.86 -5.43
C LEU A 89 5.29 -9.49 -5.54
N THR A 90 6.15 -8.97 -6.41
CA THR A 90 7.52 -9.49 -6.58
C THR A 90 8.37 -9.37 -5.31
N LEU A 91 8.21 -8.30 -4.53
CA LEU A 91 9.05 -8.07 -3.34
C LEU A 91 8.51 -8.75 -2.08
N PHE A 92 7.19 -8.85 -1.93
CA PHE A 92 6.56 -9.23 -0.67
C PHE A 92 5.49 -10.32 -0.79
N GLY A 93 5.16 -10.76 -2.00
CA GLY A 93 4.06 -11.67 -2.27
C GLY A 93 2.69 -10.98 -2.23
N ASP A 94 1.66 -11.79 -2.44
CA ASP A 94 0.26 -11.45 -2.21
C ASP A 94 -0.06 -11.70 -0.73
N VAL A 95 -0.24 -10.62 0.02
CA VAL A 95 -0.39 -10.68 1.48
C VAL A 95 -1.87 -10.66 1.86
N ASP A 96 -2.32 -11.71 2.52
CA ASP A 96 -3.69 -11.84 2.97
C ASP A 96 -4.01 -10.94 4.19
N GLU A 97 -5.28 -10.98 4.63
CA GLU A 97 -5.75 -10.22 5.79
C GLU A 97 -5.08 -10.60 7.11
N MET A 98 -4.52 -11.81 7.20
CA MET A 98 -3.77 -12.31 8.37
C MET A 98 -2.29 -11.92 8.31
N GLY A 99 -1.83 -11.39 7.19
CA GLY A 99 -0.43 -11.02 6.95
C GLY A 99 0.42 -12.18 6.42
N GLU A 100 -0.20 -13.27 5.98
CA GLU A 100 0.48 -14.39 5.32
C GLU A 100 0.68 -14.06 3.84
N ALA A 101 1.90 -14.27 3.34
CA ALA A 101 2.26 -13.95 1.97
C ALA A 101 2.26 -15.22 1.10
N ASP A 102 1.45 -15.23 0.04
CA ASP A 102 1.67 -16.13 -1.09
C ASP A 102 2.76 -15.55 -1.98
N THR A 103 3.80 -16.36 -2.25
CA THR A 103 4.96 -15.94 -3.05
C THR A 103 4.89 -16.44 -4.49
N ASP A 104 3.92 -17.30 -4.82
CA ASP A 104 3.71 -17.78 -6.20
C ASP A 104 2.95 -16.73 -7.03
N THR A 105 3.60 -15.59 -7.24
CA THR A 105 2.98 -14.39 -7.83
C THR A 105 3.60 -13.97 -9.16
N ASP A 106 4.62 -14.68 -9.65
CA ASP A 106 5.39 -14.32 -10.84
C ASP A 106 4.51 -14.12 -12.08
N ALA A 107 3.59 -15.05 -12.33
CA ALA A 107 2.67 -14.96 -13.46
C ALA A 107 1.77 -13.71 -13.35
N ARG A 108 1.21 -13.47 -12.16
CA ARG A 108 0.33 -12.31 -11.91
C ARG A 108 1.09 -10.99 -12.02
N ALA A 109 2.32 -10.93 -11.51
CA ALA A 109 3.18 -9.75 -11.64
C ALA A 109 3.50 -9.47 -13.11
N ALA A 110 3.81 -10.50 -13.90
CA ALA A 110 4.04 -10.37 -15.33
C ALA A 110 2.81 -9.85 -16.10
N ASP A 111 1.62 -10.37 -15.78
CA ASP A 111 0.36 -9.93 -16.39
C ASP A 111 0.08 -8.44 -16.10
N LEU A 112 0.30 -7.99 -14.86
CA LEU A 112 0.15 -6.58 -14.48
C LEU A 112 1.14 -5.67 -15.22
N MET A 113 2.39 -6.12 -15.41
CA MET A 113 3.38 -5.37 -16.19
C MET A 113 2.98 -5.26 -17.67
N ALA A 114 2.51 -6.36 -18.26
CA ALA A 114 2.05 -6.38 -19.65
C ALA A 114 0.81 -5.47 -19.87
N GLU A 115 -0.11 -5.46 -18.90
CA GLU A 115 -1.25 -4.54 -18.92
C GLU A 115 -0.77 -3.07 -18.85
N ALA A 116 0.19 -2.76 -17.99
CA ALA A 116 0.75 -1.42 -17.87
C ALA A 116 1.38 -0.94 -19.20
N ASP A 117 2.15 -1.80 -19.86
CA ASP A 117 2.79 -1.50 -21.14
C ASP A 117 1.76 -1.28 -22.25
N THR A 118 0.65 -2.03 -22.22
CA THR A 118 -0.46 -1.85 -23.17
C THR A 118 -1.13 -0.49 -23.00
N LEU A 119 -1.37 -0.07 -21.76
CA LEU A 119 -2.00 1.22 -21.45
C LEU A 119 -1.13 2.43 -21.80
N GLU A 120 0.20 2.31 -21.77
CA GLU A 120 1.09 3.41 -22.20
C GLU A 120 1.17 3.60 -23.71
N GLN A 121 0.83 2.57 -24.48
CA GLN A 121 0.85 2.61 -25.94
C GLN A 121 -0.48 3.07 -26.56
N ALA A 122 -1.53 3.22 -25.75
CA ALA A 122 -2.88 3.61 -26.16
C ALA A 122 -3.07 5.14 -26.16
#